data_AF-I1CKI2-F1
#
_entry.id   AF-I1CKI2-F1
#
_cell.length_a   1.000
_cell.length_b   1.000
_cell.length_c   1.000
_cell.angle_alpha   90.00
_cell.angle_beta   90.00
_cell.angle_gamma   90.00
#
_symmetry.space_group_name_H-M   'P 1'
#
loop_
_entity.id
_entity.type
_entity.pdbx_description
1 polymer ?
#
loop_
_entity_poly.entity_id
_entity_poly.type
_entity_poly.pdbx_seq_one_letter_code
_entity_poly.pdbx_strand_id
1 'polypeptide(L)'
;MSNNKRVRLSISQKIELLDQNATGQLNQPELGEWAMKKFNLDQPLAQQTISNILNNAETLYSNTNVVNNGKSLKTTRYSQLDF
;
A
#
# COMPACT_ATOMS: atom_id res chain seq x y z
N MET A 1 26.30 -4.80 -8.14
CA MET A 1 24.96 -5.40 -7.92
C MET A 1 24.11 -4.36 -7.21
N SER A 2 23.10 -3.79 -7.87
CA SER A 2 22.21 -2.81 -7.23
C SER A 2 21.25 -3.53 -6.30
N ASN A 3 21.34 -3.23 -5.01
CA ASN A 3 20.45 -3.73 -3.97
C ASN A 3 19.08 -3.10 -4.20
N ASN A 4 18.26 -3.71 -5.04
CA ASN A 4 16.91 -3.23 -5.35
C ASN A 4 16.03 -3.44 -4.11
N LYS A 5 16.16 -2.55 -3.12
CA LYS A 5 15.28 -2.49 -1.96
C LYS A 5 13.88 -2.21 -2.51
N ARG A 6 13.05 -3.25 -2.54
CA ARG A 6 11.64 -3.11 -2.90
C ARG A 6 11.00 -2.15 -1.91
N VAL A 7 10.60 -0.98 -2.39
CA VAL A 7 9.85 -0.02 -1.59
C VAL A 7 8.54 -0.68 -1.20
N ARG A 8 8.41 -1.04 0.08
CA ARG A 8 7.22 -1.68 0.63
C ARG A 8 6.35 -0.59 1.23
N LEU A 9 5.32 -0.18 0.49
CA LEU A 9 4.30 0.74 1.00
C LEU A 9 3.40 0.03 2.01
N SER A 10 3.10 0.71 3.11
CA SER A 10 2.06 0.32 4.06
C SER A 10 0.66 0.40 3.42
N ILE A 11 -0.33 -0.25 4.04
CA ILE A 11 -1.72 -0.24 3.54
C ILE A 11 -2.25 1.20 3.51
N SER A 12 -2.00 2.00 4.55
CA SER A 12 -2.42 3.41 4.61
C SER A 12 -1.80 4.25 3.49
N GLN A 13 -0.51 4.09 3.20
CA GLN A 13 0.15 4.80 2.10
C GLN A 13 -0.41 4.41 0.73
N LYS A 14 -0.76 3.13 0.54
CA LYS A 14 -1.42 2.68 -0.69
C LYS A 14 -2.80 3.31 -0.84
N ILE A 15 -3.56 3.45 0.24
CA ILE A 15 -4.88 4.09 0.23
C ILE A 15 -4.77 5.59 -0.05
N GLU A 16 -3.84 6.30 0.59
CA GLU A 16 -3.59 7.72 0.27
C GLU A 16 -3.22 7.91 -1.21
N LEU A 17 -2.48 6.96 -1.79
CA LEU A 17 -2.17 6.98 -3.23
C LEU A 17 -3.41 6.74 -4.10
N LEU A 18 -4.33 5.87 -3.68
CA LEU A 18 -5.62 5.65 -4.36
C LEU A 18 -6.49 6.90 -4.31
N ASP A 19 -6.59 7.53 -3.14
CA ASP A 19 -7.38 8.75 -2.93
C ASP A 19 -6.82 9.88 -3.79
N GLN A 20 -5.48 10.03 -3.83
CA GLN A 20 -4.83 11.02 -4.69
C GLN A 20 -5.05 10.73 -6.18
N ASN A 21 -5.01 9.47 -6.61
CA ASN A 21 -5.35 9.08 -7.98
C ASN A 21 -6.82 9.40 -8.31
N ALA A 22 -7.75 9.20 -7.37
CA ALA A 22 -9.18 9.49 -7.54
C ALA A 22 -9.48 10.99 -7.73
N THR A 23 -8.59 11.89 -7.26
CA THR A 23 -8.72 13.32 -7.57
C THR A 23 -8.62 13.64 -9.06
N GLY A 24 -8.05 12.74 -9.86
CA GLY A 24 -7.88 12.90 -11.31
C GLY A 24 -6.87 13.97 -11.73
N GLN A 25 -6.11 14.54 -10.79
CA GLN A 25 -5.20 15.66 -11.06
C GLN A 25 -3.81 15.25 -11.56
N LEU A 26 -3.38 14.01 -11.28
CA LEU A 26 -2.03 13.52 -11.57
C LEU A 26 -2.05 12.30 -12.47
N ASN A 27 -1.18 12.27 -13.47
CA ASN A 27 -0.94 11.08 -14.27
C ASN A 27 -0.11 10.04 -13.50
N GLN A 28 -0.09 8.78 -13.93
CA GLN A 28 0.70 7.73 -13.26
C GLN A 28 2.18 8.09 -12.95
N PRO A 29 2.98 8.66 -13.87
CA PRO A 29 4.36 9.07 -13.53
C PRO A 29 4.41 10.16 -12.46
N GLU A 30 3.51 11.15 -12.53
CA GLU A 30 3.42 12.25 -11.56
C GLU A 30 2.95 11.75 -10.19
N LEU A 31 2.05 10.75 -10.17
CA LEU A 31 1.61 10.07 -8.95
C LEU A 31 2.78 9.32 -8.28
N GLY A 32 3.69 8.75 -9.08
CA GLY A 32 4.90 8.10 -8.59
C GLY A 32 5.90 9.07 -7.95
N GLU A 33 6.07 10.25 -8.55
CA GLU A 33 6.89 11.32 -7.98
C GLU A 33 6.25 11.95 -6.74
N TRP A 34 4.94 12.17 -6.77
CA TRP A 34 4.19 12.68 -5.63
C TRP A 34 4.32 11.73 -4.44
N ALA A 35 4.17 10.43 -4.65
CA ALA A 35 4.32 9.43 -3.60
C ALA A 35 5.75 9.39 -3.03
N MET A 36 6.77 9.57 -3.87
CA MET A 36 8.15 9.70 -3.41
C MET A 36 8.32 10.89 -2.46
N LYS A 37 7.85 12.08 -2.86
CA LYS A 37 7.95 13.29 -2.04
C LYS A 37 7.11 13.18 -0.77
N LYS A 38 5.90 12.65 -0.87
CA LYS A 38 4.93 12.52 0.23
C LYS A 38 5.39 11.52 1.28
N PHE A 39 5.92 10.37 0.87
CA PHE A 39 6.32 9.29 1.76
C PHE A 39 7.83 9.26 2.04
N ASN A 40 8.57 10.27 1.57
CA ASN A 40 10.02 10.38 1.71
C ASN A 40 10.77 9.11 1.22
N LEU A 41 10.40 8.63 0.04
CA LEU A 41 11.00 7.45 -0.59
C LEU A 41 12.32 7.82 -1.27
N ASP A 42 13.26 6.86 -1.34
CA ASP A 42 14.53 7.05 -2.06
C ASP A 42 14.34 7.17 -3.59
N GLN A 43 13.21 6.69 -4.12
CA GLN A 43 12.93 6.67 -5.56
C GLN A 43 11.42 6.76 -5.86
N PRO A 44 11.03 7.25 -7.06
CA PRO A 44 9.65 7.22 -7.53
C PRO A 44 9.11 5.80 -7.61
N LEU A 45 7.79 5.67 -7.38
CA LEU A 45 7.13 4.39 -7.60
C LEU A 45 7.09 4.08 -9.10
N ALA A 46 7.53 2.88 -9.46
CA ALA A 46 7.41 2.40 -10.82
C ALA A 46 5.93 2.31 -11.23
N GLN A 47 5.62 2.63 -12.49
CA GLN A 47 4.25 2.59 -13.03
C GLN A 47 3.57 1.23 -12.82
N GLN A 48 4.31 0.12 -12.93
CA GLN A 48 3.81 -1.22 -12.63
C GLN A 48 3.34 -1.37 -11.18
N THR A 49 4.06 -0.78 -10.23
CA THR A 49 3.68 -0.81 -8.81
C THR A 49 2.39 -0.02 -8.59
N ILE A 50 2.28 1.14 -9.22
CA ILE A 50 1.08 1.98 -9.18
C ILE A 50 -0.11 1.21 -9.74
N SER A 51 0.01 0.65 -10.95
CA SER A 51 -1.06 -0.15 -11.58
C SER A 51 -1.46 -1.34 -10.72
N ASN A 52 -0.51 -2.06 -10.11
CA ASN A 52 -0.81 -3.13 -9.17
C ASN A 52 -1.59 -2.64 -7.94
N ILE A 53 -1.29 -1.45 -7.41
CA ILE A 53 -2.04 -0.86 -6.28
C ILE A 53 -3.46 -0.49 -6.73
N LEU A 54 -3.60 0.18 -7.88
CA LEU A 54 -4.90 0.56 -8.46
C LEU A 54 -5.79 -0.67 -8.69
N ASN A 55 -5.25 -1.75 -9.27
CA ASN A 55 -5.98 -2.99 -9.52
C ASN A 55 -6.39 -3.72 -8.23
N ASN A 56 -5.68 -3.49 -7.13
CA ASN A 56 -5.99 -4.10 -5.82
C ASN A 56 -6.77 -3.14 -4.89
N ALA A 57 -7.33 -2.04 -5.40
CA ALA A 57 -8.00 -1.02 -4.59
C ALA A 57 -9.10 -1.61 -3.68
N GLU A 58 -9.98 -2.46 -4.20
CA GLU A 58 -11.08 -3.08 -3.46
C GLU A 58 -10.58 -3.90 -2.26
N THR A 59 -9.51 -4.67 -2.45
CA THR A 59 -8.89 -5.46 -1.37
C THR A 59 -8.23 -4.57 -0.34
N LEU A 60 -7.60 -3.47 -0.76
CA LEU A 60 -6.95 -2.52 0.14
C LEU A 60 -7.97 -1.81 1.04
N TYR A 61 -9.07 -1.30 0.48
CA TYR A 61 -10.14 -0.67 1.26
C TYR A 61 -10.85 -1.67 2.19
N SER A 62 -11.07 -2.91 1.73
CA SER A 62 -11.67 -3.96 2.56
C SER A 62 -10.81 -4.30 3.79
N ASN A 63 -9.48 -4.34 3.62
CA ASN A 63 -8.56 -4.57 4.74
C ASN A 63 -8.58 -3.43 5.77
N THR A 64 -8.75 -2.16 5.37
CA THR A 64 -8.89 -1.05 6.33
C THR A 64 -10.17 -1.13 7.16
N ASN A 65 -11.28 -1.59 6.58
CA ASN A 65 -12.51 -1.82 7.33
C ASN A 65 -12.34 -2.93 8.39
N VAL A 66 -11.55 -3.97 8.09
CA VAL A 66 -11.23 -5.03 9.07
C VAL A 66 -10.36 -4.50 10.22
N VAL A 67 -9.34 -3.67 9.92
CA VAL A 67 -8.46 -3.10 10.95
C VAL A 67 -9.20 -2.09 11.84
N ASN A 68 -10.10 -1.28 11.29
CA ASN A 68 -10.89 -0.30 12.06
C ASN A 68 -12.04 -0.94 12.87
N ASN A 69 -12.59 -2.08 12.43
CA ASN A 69 -13.51 -2.89 13.26
C ASN A 69 -12.78 -3.77 14.28
N GLY A 70 -11.47 -3.58 14.46
CA GLY A 70 -10.58 -4.28 15.39
C GLY A 70 -10.81 -4.03 16.89
N LYS A 71 -12.01 -3.67 17.34
CA LYS A 71 -12.43 -4.14 18.67
C LYS A 71 -12.79 -5.62 18.52
N SER A 72 -11.76 -6.46 18.70
CA SER A 72 -11.83 -7.93 18.76
C SER A 72 -11.66 -8.66 17.41
N LEU A 73 -10.46 -8.58 16.82
CA LEU A 73 -9.96 -9.73 16.06
C LEU A 73 -8.99 -10.46 16.98
N LYS A 74 -9.51 -11.46 17.70
CA LYS A 74 -8.69 -12.46 18.37
C LYS A 74 -7.73 -13.02 17.33
N THR A 75 -6.45 -12.69 17.47
CA THR A 75 -5.37 -13.43 16.85
C THR A 75 -5.60 -14.90 17.17
N THR A 76 -6.07 -15.68 16.19
CA THR A 76 -5.94 -17.13 16.23
C THR A 76 -4.44 -17.38 16.22
N ARG A 77 -3.86 -17.48 17.42
CA ARG A 77 -2.52 -17.99 17.61
C ARG A 77 -2.55 -19.38 17.00
N TYR A 78 -1.87 -19.57 15.88
CA TYR A 78 -1.41 -20.88 15.49
C TYR A 78 -0.69 -21.44 16.71
N SER A 79 -1.33 -22.41 17.37
CA SER A 79 -0.66 -23.19 18.40
C SER A 79 0.35 -24.03 17.63
N GLN A 80 1.61 -23.60 17.66
CA GLN A 80 2.72 -24.50 17.40
C GLN A 80 2.65 -25.57 18.49
N LEU A 81 2.04 -26.69 18.17
CA LEU A 81 2.26 -27.92 18.90
C LEU A 81 3.42 -28.62 18.20
N ASP A 82 4.61 -28.34 18.75
CA ASP A 82 5.66 -29.33 18.91
C ASP A 82 5.10 -30.44 19.82
N PHE A 83 5.02 -31.67 19.29
CA PHE A 83 5.37 -32.97 19.88
C PHE A 83 4.74 -34.11 19.07
#